data_AF-A0AAV6CI81-F1
#
_entry.id   AF-A0AAV6CI81-F1
#
_cell.length_a   1.000
_cell.length_b   1.000
_cell.length_c   1.000
_cell.angle_alpha   90.00
_cell.angle_beta   90.00
_cell.angle_gamma   90.00
#
_symmetry.space_group_name_H-M   'P 1'
#
loop_
_entity.id
_entity.type
_entity.pdbx_description
1 polymer ?
#
loop_
_entity_poly.entity_id
_entity_poly.type
_entity_poly.pdbx_seq_one_letter_code
_entity_poly.pdbx_strand_id
1 'polypeptide(L)'
;MTSLKQLKLAQRLALQQQEVVNDLNNLIQDIDRAERSINSLKVELEGVNQKYQGPRDTRQDVDYLTALLACAKKKLVWERHMASLQKRTPEILSRLTSLINDPQAPADESMRATLLQALQGVQAAMERLQSAKS
;
A
#
# COMPACT_ATOMS: atom_id res chain seq x y z
N MET A 1 -40.31 -9.98 -14.18
CA MET A 1 -39.82 -11.16 -13.43
C MET A 1 -38.32 -11.27 -13.65
N THR A 2 -37.52 -11.01 -12.62
CA THR A 2 -36.07 -11.23 -12.66
C THR A 2 -35.82 -12.73 -12.71
N SER A 3 -35.13 -13.21 -13.75
CA SER A 3 -34.82 -14.63 -13.90
C SER A 3 -33.86 -15.08 -12.78
N LEU A 4 -33.97 -16.33 -12.33
CA LEU A 4 -33.01 -16.93 -11.39
C LEU A 4 -31.55 -16.81 -11.88
N LYS A 5 -31.34 -16.75 -13.20
CA LYS A 5 -30.03 -16.48 -13.82
C LYS A 5 -29.54 -15.06 -13.55
N GLN A 6 -30.43 -14.07 -13.61
CA GLN A 6 -30.12 -12.65 -13.34
C GLN A 6 -29.82 -12.44 -11.85
N LEU A 7 -30.56 -13.11 -10.96
CA LEU A 7 -30.29 -13.10 -9.52
C LEU A 7 -28.90 -13.67 -9.17
N LYS A 8 -28.53 -14.82 -9.75
CA LYS A 8 -27.19 -15.41 -9.55
C LYS A 8 -26.06 -14.53 -10.10
N LEU A 9 -26.29 -13.89 -11.24
CA LEU A 9 -25.32 -12.97 -11.85
C LEU A 9 -25.12 -11.72 -10.98
N ALA A 10 -26.20 -11.11 -10.50
CA ALA A 10 -26.14 -9.98 -9.58
C ALA A 10 -25.43 -10.33 -8.27
N GLN A 11 -25.71 -11.51 -7.69
CA GLN A 11 -25.05 -11.97 -6.46
C GLN A 11 -23.53 -12.16 -6.67
N ARG A 12 -23.11 -12.75 -7.79
CA ARG A 12 -21.69 -12.92 -8.11
C ARG A 12 -20.99 -11.57 -8.28
N LEU A 13 -21.61 -10.62 -8.96
CA LEU A 13 -21.04 -9.28 -9.18
C LEU A 13 -20.95 -8.50 -7.86
N ALA A 14 -21.95 -8.58 -7.00
CA ALA A 14 -21.91 -7.99 -5.67
C ALA A 14 -20.75 -8.54 -4.82
N LEU A 15 -20.49 -9.86 -4.88
CA LEU A 15 -19.34 -10.47 -4.21
C LEU A 15 -18.01 -9.94 -4.76
N GLN A 16 -17.89 -9.80 -6.08
CA GLN A 16 -16.68 -9.24 -6.71
C GLN A 16 -16.46 -7.78 -6.36
N GLN A 17 -17.52 -6.98 -6.26
CA GLN A 17 -17.44 -5.58 -5.80
C GLN A 17 -16.94 -5.52 -4.36
N GLN A 18 -17.48 -6.36 -3.47
CA GLN A 18 -17.01 -6.45 -2.08
C GLN A 18 -15.55 -6.90 -1.98
N GLU A 19 -15.13 -7.85 -2.81
CA GLU A 19 -13.74 -8.31 -2.88
C GLU A 19 -12.80 -7.17 -3.29
N VAL A 20 -13.17 -6.38 -4.30
CA VAL A 20 -12.39 -5.21 -4.72
C VAL A 20 -12.33 -4.14 -3.63
N VAL A 21 -13.42 -3.88 -2.90
CA VAL A 21 -13.39 -2.97 -1.74
C VAL A 21 -12.39 -3.47 -0.69
N ASN A 22 -12.39 -4.76 -0.38
CA ASN A 22 -11.45 -5.35 0.56
C ASN A 22 -10.00 -5.25 0.06
N ASP A 23 -9.76 -5.50 -1.23
CA ASP A 23 -8.44 -5.37 -1.85
C ASP A 23 -7.93 -3.92 -1.78
N LEU A 24 -8.80 -2.92 -2.04
CA LEU A 24 -8.46 -1.49 -1.91
C LEU A 24 -8.14 -1.11 -0.46
N ASN A 25 -8.92 -1.60 0.51
CA ASN A 25 -8.66 -1.36 1.94
C ASN A 25 -7.35 -2.01 2.41
N ASN A 26 -7.08 -3.24 1.96
CA ASN A 26 -5.81 -3.90 2.23
C ASN A 26 -4.64 -3.13 1.63
N LEU A 27 -4.81 -2.60 0.41
CA LEU A 27 -3.79 -1.77 -0.23
C LEU A 27 -3.50 -0.50 0.58
N ILE A 28 -4.51 0.16 1.14
CA ILE A 28 -4.32 1.31 2.04
C ILE A 28 -3.49 0.91 3.26
N GLN A 29 -3.82 -0.22 3.91
CA GLN A 29 -3.07 -0.70 5.08
C GLN A 29 -1.62 -1.06 4.75
N ASP A 30 -1.39 -1.71 3.61
CA ASP A 30 -0.04 -2.06 3.15
C ASP A 30 0.79 -0.80 2.88
N ILE A 31 0.18 0.23 2.27
CA ILE A 31 0.80 1.55 2.06
C ILE A 31 1.12 2.23 3.41
N ASP A 32 0.21 2.23 4.36
CA ASP A 32 0.43 2.81 5.70
C ASP A 32 1.59 2.12 6.42
N ARG A 33 1.71 0.78 6.30
CA ARG A 33 2.84 0.03 6.86
C ARG A 33 4.15 0.41 6.17
N ALA A 34 4.15 0.56 4.85
CA ALA A 34 5.32 1.01 4.11
C ALA A 34 5.74 2.43 4.54
N GLU A 35 4.79 3.34 4.71
CA GLU A 35 5.03 4.71 5.19
C GLU A 35 5.68 4.71 6.58
N ARG A 36 5.09 3.99 7.55
CA ARG A 36 5.64 3.88 8.91
C ARG A 36 7.04 3.29 8.91
N SER A 37 7.28 2.27 8.09
CA SER A 37 8.59 1.61 8.00
C SER A 37 9.67 2.53 7.43
N ILE A 38 9.37 3.37 6.43
CA ILE A 38 10.37 4.31 5.89
C ILE A 38 10.65 5.46 6.86
N ASN A 39 9.62 5.96 7.55
CA ASN A 39 9.79 7.00 8.56
C ASN A 39 10.62 6.48 9.75
N SER A 40 10.34 5.26 10.23
CA SER A 40 11.16 4.60 11.26
C SER A 40 12.61 4.45 10.80
N LEU A 41 12.84 4.06 9.55
CA LEU A 41 14.18 3.93 9.00
C LEU A 41 14.92 5.28 8.97
N LYS A 42 14.25 6.37 8.58
CA LYS A 42 14.82 7.72 8.57
C LYS A 42 15.27 8.14 9.96
N VAL A 43 14.41 7.96 10.96
CA VAL A 43 14.72 8.27 12.37
C VAL A 43 15.89 7.44 12.89
N GLU A 44 15.92 6.13 12.60
CA GLU A 44 17.02 5.27 12.99
C GLU A 44 18.35 5.69 12.34
N LEU A 45 18.33 6.01 11.04
CA LEU A 45 19.52 6.44 10.31
C LEU A 45 20.06 7.77 10.86
N GLU A 46 19.17 8.72 11.14
CA GLU A 46 19.52 9.99 11.77
C GLU A 46 20.12 9.77 13.16
N GLY A 47 19.50 8.92 13.98
CA GLY A 47 20.01 8.58 15.31
C GLY A 47 21.38 7.90 15.27
N VAL A 48 21.62 7.01 14.30
CA VAL A 48 22.93 6.39 14.08
C VAL A 48 23.97 7.45 13.67
N ASN A 49 23.63 8.35 12.75
CA ASN A 49 24.55 9.41 12.32
C ASN A 49 24.88 10.40 13.46
N GLN A 50 23.89 10.78 14.27
CA GLN A 50 24.09 11.64 15.44
C GLN A 50 24.95 10.94 16.50
N LYS A 51 24.69 9.66 16.80
CA LYS A 51 25.44 8.89 17.80
C LYS A 51 26.94 8.78 17.48
N TYR A 52 27.28 8.63 16.20
CA TYR A 52 28.65 8.43 15.74
C TYR A 52 29.22 9.67 15.03
N GLN A 53 28.78 10.86 15.47
CA GLN A 53 29.27 12.14 14.96
C GLN A 53 30.63 12.49 15.57
N GLY A 54 31.54 13.01 14.75
CA GLY A 54 32.88 13.44 15.17
C GLY A 54 33.97 12.38 14.97
N PRO A 55 35.17 12.59 15.54
CA PRO A 55 36.27 11.65 15.42
C PRO A 55 35.90 10.28 16.02
N ARG A 56 36.16 9.21 15.28
CA ARG A 56 35.88 7.84 15.69
C ARG A 56 37.17 7.04 15.84
N ASP A 57 37.20 6.18 16.84
CA ASP A 57 38.18 5.10 16.89
C ASP A 57 37.73 3.91 16.03
N THR A 58 38.63 2.94 15.83
CA THR A 58 38.35 1.77 14.99
C THR A 58 37.17 0.94 15.51
N ARG A 59 36.93 0.89 16.81
CA ARG A 59 35.81 0.14 17.40
C ARG A 59 34.49 0.84 17.10
N GLN A 60 34.46 2.17 17.26
CA GLN A 60 33.31 3.00 16.92
C GLN A 60 33.01 2.97 15.42
N ASP A 61 34.02 2.89 14.55
CA ASP A 61 33.82 2.69 13.11
C ASP A 61 33.16 1.34 12.81
N VAL A 62 33.61 0.25 13.46
CA VAL A 62 32.99 -1.08 13.31
C VAL A 62 31.52 -1.05 13.78
N ASP A 63 31.24 -0.41 14.92
CA ASP A 63 29.88 -0.30 15.45
C ASP A 63 28.98 0.57 14.56
N TYR A 64 29.52 1.66 14.00
CA TYR A 64 28.82 2.53 13.06
C TYR A 64 28.47 1.78 11.77
N LEU A 65 29.44 1.09 11.16
CA LEU A 65 29.22 0.30 9.94
C LEU A 65 28.22 -0.83 10.17
N THR A 66 28.26 -1.47 11.34
CA THR A 66 27.29 -2.51 11.72
C THR A 66 25.87 -1.94 11.84
N ALA A 67 25.74 -0.75 12.44
CA ALA A 67 24.45 -0.06 12.54
C ALA A 67 23.92 0.36 11.16
N LEU A 68 24.78 0.90 10.30
CA LEU A 68 24.42 1.23 8.91
C LEU A 68 23.97 -0.01 8.13
N LEU A 69 24.64 -1.15 8.30
CA LEU A 69 24.25 -2.40 7.68
C LEU A 69 22.86 -2.86 8.15
N ALA A 70 22.52 -2.67 9.42
CA ALA A 70 21.19 -2.97 9.93
C ALA A 70 20.11 -2.08 9.29
N CYS A 71 20.37 -0.77 9.17
CA CYS A 71 19.49 0.15 8.43
C CYS A 71 19.36 -0.27 6.95
N ALA A 72 20.46 -0.62 6.28
CA ALA A 72 20.44 -1.06 4.89
C ALA A 72 19.58 -2.33 4.69
N LYS A 73 19.66 -3.30 5.61
CA LYS A 73 18.80 -4.50 5.57
C LYS A 73 17.32 -4.15 5.72
N LYS A 74 16.96 -3.24 6.62
CA LYS A 74 15.58 -2.76 6.77
C LYS A 74 15.10 -2.04 5.50
N LYS A 75 15.95 -1.21 4.89
CA LYS A 75 15.66 -0.56 3.60
C LYS A 75 15.35 -1.58 2.51
N LEU A 76 16.15 -2.63 2.39
CA LEU A 76 15.92 -3.69 1.39
C LEU A 76 14.58 -4.41 1.59
N VAL A 77 14.18 -4.68 2.85
CA VAL A 77 12.87 -5.26 3.14
C VAL A 77 11.75 -4.32 2.72
N TRP A 78 11.89 -3.03 3.03
CA TRP A 78 10.95 -1.99 2.61
C TRP A 78 10.86 -1.90 1.08
N GLU A 79 11.98 -1.94 0.36
CA GLU A 79 12.01 -1.92 -1.11
C GLU A 79 11.31 -3.14 -1.72
N ARG A 80 11.46 -4.34 -1.14
CA ARG A 80 10.71 -5.53 -1.58
C ARG A 80 9.21 -5.37 -1.37
N HIS A 81 8.81 -4.80 -0.24
CA HIS A 81 7.41 -4.52 0.03
C HIS A 81 6.85 -3.50 -0.98
N MET A 82 7.61 -2.46 -1.28
CA MET A 82 7.27 -1.46 -2.31
C MET A 82 7.11 -2.07 -3.70
N ALA A 83 8.02 -2.97 -4.11
CA ALA A 83 7.94 -3.63 -5.40
C ALA A 83 6.67 -4.51 -5.50
N SER A 84 6.32 -5.21 -4.41
CA SER A 84 5.06 -5.97 -4.33
C SER A 84 3.83 -5.06 -4.48
N LEU A 85 3.81 -3.92 -3.78
CA LEU A 85 2.74 -2.92 -3.88
C LEU A 85 2.61 -2.39 -5.31
N GLN A 86 3.73 -1.97 -5.93
CA GLN A 86 3.75 -1.48 -7.31
C GLN A 86 3.24 -2.49 -8.32
N LYS A 87 3.42 -3.79 -8.07
CA LYS A 87 2.90 -4.86 -8.93
C LYS A 87 1.39 -5.08 -8.75
N ARG A 88 0.89 -5.08 -7.52
CA ARG A 88 -0.51 -5.42 -7.20
C ARG A 88 -1.48 -4.26 -7.44
N THR A 89 -1.05 -3.02 -7.25
CA THR A 89 -1.91 -1.84 -7.39
C THR A 89 -2.56 -1.72 -8.78
N PRO A 90 -1.84 -1.84 -9.91
CA PRO A 90 -2.46 -1.77 -11.24
C PRO A 90 -3.51 -2.85 -11.48
N GLU A 91 -3.27 -4.07 -10.99
CA GLU A 91 -4.20 -5.19 -11.14
C GLU A 91 -5.51 -4.97 -10.38
N ILE A 92 -5.45 -4.39 -9.18
CA ILE A 92 -6.63 -4.05 -8.37
C ILE A 92 -7.41 -2.90 -9.02
N LEU A 93 -6.71 -1.86 -9.51
CA LEU A 93 -7.34 -0.72 -10.19
C LEU A 93 -7.98 -1.12 -11.53
N SER A 94 -7.38 -2.07 -12.25
CA SER A 94 -7.98 -2.64 -13.46
C SER A 94 -9.27 -3.39 -13.16
N ARG A 95 -9.29 -4.23 -12.11
CA ARG A 95 -10.49 -4.93 -11.63
C ARG A 95 -11.59 -3.94 -11.23
N LEU A 96 -11.26 -2.90 -10.48
CA LEU A 96 -12.19 -1.81 -10.14
C LEU A 96 -12.80 -1.17 -11.40
N THR A 97 -11.97 -0.83 -12.38
CA THR A 97 -12.41 -0.19 -13.62
C THR A 97 -13.35 -1.09 -14.43
N SER A 98 -13.08 -2.40 -14.45
CA SER A 98 -13.94 -3.36 -15.13
C SER A 98 -15.32 -3.49 -14.47
N LEU A 99 -15.38 -3.45 -13.13
CA LEU A 99 -16.64 -3.58 -12.38
C LEU A 99 -17.49 -2.31 -12.42
N ILE A 100 -16.88 -1.12 -12.40
CA ILE A 100 -17.61 0.16 -12.46
C ILE A 100 -18.25 0.37 -13.84
N ASN A 101 -17.61 -0.12 -14.90
CA ASN A 101 -18.06 0.07 -16.27
C ASN A 101 -18.87 -1.12 -16.82
N ASP A 102 -19.19 -2.14 -16.00
CA ASP A 102 -19.99 -3.29 -16.45
C ASP A 102 -21.47 -2.89 -16.62
N PRO A 103 -22.00 -2.87 -17.85
CA PRO A 103 -23.39 -2.49 -18.10
C PRO A 103 -24.40 -3.59 -17.73
N GLN A 104 -23.95 -4.83 -17.44
CA GLN A 104 -24.84 -5.97 -17.20
C GLN A 104 -25.44 -6.01 -15.78
N ALA A 105 -24.74 -5.43 -14.79
CA ALA A 105 -25.31 -5.15 -13.49
C ALA A 105 -24.58 -3.93 -12.88
N PRO A 106 -25.06 -2.71 -13.12
CA PRO A 106 -24.45 -1.53 -12.55
C PRO A 106 -24.44 -1.65 -11.03
N ALA A 107 -23.31 -1.29 -10.41
CA ALA A 107 -23.24 -1.16 -8.95
C ALA A 107 -24.37 -0.24 -8.47
N ASP A 108 -25.02 -0.61 -7.37
CA ASP A 108 -25.94 0.31 -6.71
C ASP A 108 -25.19 1.57 -6.25
N GLU A 109 -25.94 2.64 -6.00
CA GLU A 109 -25.35 3.94 -5.71
C GLU A 109 -24.49 3.91 -4.43
N SER A 110 -24.89 3.10 -3.44
CA SER A 110 -24.13 2.85 -2.21
C SER A 110 -22.78 2.17 -2.46
N MET A 111 -22.75 1.12 -3.27
CA MET A 111 -21.53 0.38 -3.59
C MET A 111 -20.61 1.22 -4.47
N ARG A 112 -21.17 2.01 -5.39
CA ARG A 112 -20.40 2.97 -6.18
C ARG A 112 -19.73 4.01 -5.29
N ALA A 113 -20.46 4.58 -4.33
CA ALA A 113 -19.89 5.50 -3.35
C ALA A 113 -18.77 4.84 -2.53
N THR A 114 -18.96 3.60 -2.08
CA THR A 114 -17.97 2.83 -1.32
C THR A 114 -16.70 2.58 -2.13
N LEU A 115 -16.83 2.17 -3.39
CA LEU A 115 -15.71 1.93 -4.31
C LEU A 115 -14.93 3.24 -4.59
N LEU A 116 -15.63 4.36 -4.78
CA LEU A 116 -15.01 5.67 -4.98
C LEU A 116 -14.29 6.16 -3.73
N GLN A 117 -14.88 5.98 -2.55
CA GLN A 117 -14.24 6.33 -1.28
C GLN A 117 -12.97 5.49 -1.05
N ALA A 118 -13.02 4.19 -1.31
CA ALA A 118 -11.84 3.33 -1.20
C ALA A 118 -10.74 3.73 -2.19
N LEU A 119 -11.11 4.11 -3.42
CA LEU A 119 -10.16 4.64 -4.42
C LEU A 119 -9.50 5.95 -3.96
N GLN A 120 -10.28 6.90 -3.43
CA GLN A 120 -9.76 8.14 -2.87
C GLN A 120 -8.80 7.86 -1.70
N GLY A 121 -9.12 6.89 -0.85
CA GLY A 121 -8.25 6.44 0.23
C GLY A 121 -6.91 5.91 -0.29
N VAL A 122 -6.91 5.11 -1.35
CA VAL A 122 -5.69 4.62 -2.01
C VAL A 122 -4.87 5.78 -2.59
N GLN A 123 -5.51 6.76 -3.26
CA GLN A 123 -4.83 7.94 -3.81
C GLN A 123 -4.14 8.76 -2.70
N ALA A 124 -4.87 9.09 -1.63
CA ALA A 124 -4.33 9.82 -0.49
C ALA A 124 -3.19 9.05 0.20
N ALA A 125 -3.31 7.72 0.34
CA ALA A 125 -2.25 6.89 0.89
C ALA A 125 -1.00 6.90 0.01
N MET A 126 -1.14 6.82 -1.31
CA MET A 126 -0.01 6.90 -2.24
C MET A 126 0.69 8.27 -2.19
N GLU A 127 -0.06 9.37 -2.09
CA GLU A 127 0.51 10.72 -1.95
C GLU A 127 1.33 10.87 -0.66
N ARG A 128 0.81 10.36 0.48
CA ARG A 128 1.55 10.32 1.75
C ARG A 128 2.84 9.53 1.61
N LEU A 129 2.77 8.35 0.99
CA LEU A 129 3.94 7.51 0.77
C LEU A 129 4.97 8.16 -0.15
N GLN A 130 4.54 8.89 -1.19
CA GLN A 130 5.44 9.64 -2.06
C GLN A 130 6.14 10.78 -1.31
N SER A 131 5.40 11.48 -0.45
CA SER A 131 5.95 12.51 0.43
C SER A 131 6.96 11.91 1.43
N ALA A 132 6.68 10.74 1.99
CA ALA A 132 7.56 10.05 2.92
C ALA A 132 8.85 9.49 2.27
N LYS A 133 8.85 9.27 0.95
CA LYS A 133 10.06 8.85 0.21
C LYS A 133 11.02 10.01 -0.08
N SER A 134 10.48 11.21 -0.23
CA SER A 134 11.23 12.45 -0.46
C SER A 134 12.11 12.76 0.75
#